data_AF-A0A8H7GUD5-F1
#
_entry.id   AF-A0A8H7GUD5-F1
#
_cell.length_a   1.000
_cell.length_b   1.000
_cell.length_c   1.000
_cell.angle_alpha   90.00
_cell.angle_beta   90.00
_cell.angle_gamma   90.00
#
_symmetry.space_group_name_H-M   'P 1'
#
loop_
_entity.id
_entity.type
_entity.pdbx_description
1 polymer ?
#
loop_
_entity_poly.entity_id
_entity_poly.type
_entity_poly.pdbx_seq_one_letter_code
_entity_poly.pdbx_strand_id
1 'polypeptide(L)' 'MYYVGIDTDKKFNLPGFWPDPVTLNQIPKEPHEIQAEVARIRRARAEKRTRLEAKAKELGITEDDN' A
#
# COMPACT_ATOMS: atom_id res chain seq x y z
N MET A 1 -40.24 1.21 -0.07
CA MET A 1 -39.11 0.55 0.61
C MET A 1 -38.93 -0.81 -0.05
N TYR A 2 -37.80 -1.08 -0.70
CA TYR A 2 -37.57 -2.43 -1.23
C TYR A 2 -37.05 -3.31 -0.10
N TYR A 3 -37.78 -4.38 0.24
CA TYR A 3 -37.29 -5.40 1.17
C TYR A 3 -36.39 -6.36 0.40
N VAL A 4 -35.09 -6.23 0.62
CA VAL A 4 -34.06 -6.99 -0.08
C VAL A 4 -33.43 -7.95 0.90
N GLY A 5 -34.16 -9.01 1.26
CA GLY A 5 -33.86 -10.01 2.31
C GLY A 5 -32.37 -10.25 2.63
N ILE A 6 -31.82 -11.40 2.23
CA ILE A 6 -30.40 -11.75 2.49
C ILE A 6 -29.53 -11.75 1.22
N ASP A 7 -30.16 -11.76 0.04
CA ASP A 7 -29.49 -11.78 -1.27
C ASP A 7 -29.14 -10.37 -1.76
N THR A 8 -28.58 -9.55 -0.87
CA THR A 8 -28.21 -8.15 -1.11
C THR A 8 -27.12 -8.06 -2.17
N ASP A 9 -26.14 -8.97 -2.10
CA ASP A 9 -25.02 -9.05 -3.03
C ASP A 9 -25.51 -9.26 -4.47
N LYS A 10 -26.35 -10.27 -4.71
CA LYS A 10 -26.89 -10.53 -6.07
C LYS A 10 -27.72 -9.37 -6.63
N LYS A 11 -28.42 -8.63 -5.78
CA LYS A 11 -29.38 -7.59 -6.21
C LYS A 11 -28.77 -6.20 -6.36
N PHE A 12 -27.64 -5.94 -5.69
CA PHE A 12 -26.95 -4.65 -5.74
C PHE A 12 -25.52 -4.73 -6.30
N ASN A 13 -25.03 -5.92 -6.66
CA ASN A 13 -23.74 -6.04 -7.34
C ASN A 13 -23.85 -5.43 -8.74
N LEU A 14 -23.19 -4.29 -8.92
CA LEU A 14 -23.07 -3.63 -10.21
C LEU A 14 -21.91 -4.29 -10.97
N PRO A 15 -22.12 -4.78 -12.20
CA PRO A 15 -21.05 -5.37 -12.99
C PRO A 15 -19.95 -4.33 -13.23
N GLY A 16 -18.71 -4.67 -12.88
CA GLY A 16 -17.57 -3.75 -13.00
C GLY A 16 -17.46 -2.68 -11.91
N PHE A 17 -18.22 -2.79 -10.81
CA PHE A 17 -18.08 -1.88 -9.66
C PHE A 17 -16.69 -1.98 -9.00
N TRP A 18 -16.20 -3.20 -8.84
CA TRP A 18 -14.88 -3.46 -8.30
C TRP A 18 -13.82 -3.41 -9.41
N PRO A 19 -12.64 -2.82 -9.15
CA PRO A 19 -11.52 -2.91 -10.07
C PRO A 19 -11.20 -4.36 -10.39
N ASP A 20 -10.82 -4.63 -11.64
CA ASP A 20 -10.41 -5.97 -12.05
C ASP A 20 -9.29 -6.46 -11.11
N PRO A 21 -9.42 -7.66 -10.49
CA PRO A 21 -8.38 -8.25 -9.67
C PRO A 21 -7.01 -8.31 -10.35
N VAL A 22 -6.94 -8.38 -11.68
CA VAL A 22 -5.68 -8.36 -12.43
C VAL A 22 -5.03 -6.98 -12.45
N THR A 23 -5.84 -5.91 -12.39
CA THR A 23 -5.36 -4.51 -12.37
C THR A 23 -4.84 -4.13 -10.98
N LEU A 24 -5.21 -4.87 -9.94
CA LEU A 24 -4.76 -4.65 -8.58
C LEU A 24 -3.31 -5.10 -8.37
N ASN A 25 -2.68 -4.55 -7.33
CA ASN A 25 -1.35 -4.96 -6.91
C ASN A 25 -1.35 -6.44 -6.51
N GLN A 26 -0.58 -7.25 -7.24
CA GLN A 26 -0.42 -8.67 -6.93
C GLN A 26 0.59 -8.84 -5.81
N ILE A 27 0.19 -9.55 -4.76
CA ILE A 27 1.09 -9.90 -3.66
C ILE A 27 1.90 -11.14 -4.09
N PRO A 28 3.23 -11.12 -3.97
CA PRO A 28 4.06 -12.30 -4.26
C PRO A 28 3.67 -13.43 -3.31
N LYS A 29 3.47 -14.63 -3.86
CA LYS A 29 3.02 -15.81 -3.08
C LYS A 29 4.17 -16.77 -2.80
N GLU A 30 5.19 -16.78 -3.65
CA GLU A 30 6.31 -17.69 -3.51
C GLU A 30 7.37 -17.16 -2.54
N PRO A 31 8.03 -18.02 -1.74
CA PRO A 31 9.00 -17.57 -0.73
C PRO A 31 10.17 -16.77 -1.28
N HIS A 32 10.65 -17.10 -2.48
CA HIS A 32 11.79 -16.42 -3.11
C HIS A 32 11.41 -15.02 -3.62
N GLU A 33 10.20 -14.87 -4.17
CA GLU A 33 9.65 -13.57 -4.58
C GLU A 33 9.45 -12.65 -3.38
N ILE A 34 8.96 -13.19 -2.26
CA ILE A 34 8.79 -12.45 -1.02
C ILE A 34 10.13 -11.92 -0.51
N GLN A 35 11.19 -12.75 -0.53
CA GLN A 35 12.52 -12.32 -0.10
C GLN A 35 13.08 -11.20 -0.98
N ALA A 36 12.90 -11.30 -2.30
CA ALA A 36 13.31 -10.27 -3.24
C ALA A 36 12.57 -8.95 -3.00
N GLU A 37 11.25 -9.01 -2.79
CA GLU A 37 10.43 -7.83 -2.52
C GLU A 37 10.78 -7.18 -1.18
N VAL A 38 11.04 -7.97 -0.13
CA VAL A 38 11.51 -7.46 1.16
C VAL A 38 12.86 -6.76 1.01
N ALA A 39 13.80 -7.32 0.24
CA ALA A 39 15.08 -6.69 -0.04
C ALA A 39 14.91 -5.35 -0.77
N ARG A 40 14.01 -5.29 -1.77
CA ARG A 40 13.65 -4.07 -2.49
C ARG A 40 13.09 -2.99 -1.54
N ILE A 41 12.15 -3.37 -0.67
CA ILE A 41 11.54 -2.46 0.31
C ILE A 41 12.58 -1.92 1.29
N ARG A 42 13.50 -2.76 1.76
CA ARG A 42 14.59 -2.34 2.68
C ARG A 42 15.50 -1.30 2.04
N ARG A 43 15.89 -1.48 0.78
CA ARG A 43 16.70 -0.51 0.02
C ARG A 43 15.97 0.83 -0.14
N ALA A 44 14.72 0.79 -0.61
CA ALA A 44 13.90 2.00 -0.77
C ALA A 44 13.68 2.75 0.55
N ARG A 45 13.52 2.03 1.66
CA ARG A 45 13.42 2.64 3.00
C ARG A 45 14.73 3.31 3.42
N ALA A 46 15.87 2.67 3.19
CA ALA A 46 17.17 3.24 3.51
C ALA A 46 17.42 4.54 2.72
N GLU A 47 17.17 4.53 1.41
CA GLU A 47 17.29 5.71 0.53
C GLU A 47 16.32 6.84 0.95
N LYS A 48 15.09 6.49 1.30
CA LYS A 48 14.12 7.48 1.81
C LYS A 48 14.62 8.10 3.11
N ARG A 49 15.18 7.29 4.02
CA ARG A 49 15.70 7.77 5.30
C ARG A 49 16.89 8.71 5.10
N THR A 50 17.89 8.33 4.30
CA THR A 50 19.05 9.19 4.02
C THR A 50 18.64 10.52 3.37
N ARG A 51 17.65 10.48 2.46
CA ARG A 51 17.08 11.71 1.86
C ARG A 51 16.39 12.60 2.89
N LEU A 52 15.64 12.00 3.82
CA LEU A 52 14.96 12.75 4.88
C LEU A 52 15.96 13.34 5.88
N GLU A 53 17.00 12.60 6.26
CA GLU A 53 18.09 13.08 7.13
C GLU A 53 18.85 14.25 6.48
N ALA A 54 19.17 14.15 5.19
CA ALA A 54 19.80 15.25 4.45
C ALA A 54 18.91 16.50 4.44
N LYS A 55 17.60 16.33 4.16
CA LYS A 55 16.63 17.43 4.15
C LYS A 55 16.43 18.03 5.55
N ALA A 56 16.43 17.22 6.60
CA ALA A 56 16.33 17.69 7.97
C ALA A 56 17.55 18.54 8.36
N LYS A 57 18.75 18.11 7.95
CA LYS A 57 19.99 18.87 8.14
C LYS A 57 19.98 20.20 7.40
N GLU A 58 19.47 20.24 6.16
CA GLU A 58 19.30 21.49 5.41
C GLU A 58 18.33 22.47 6.09
N LEU A 59 17.25 21.94 6.68
CA LEU A 59 16.23 22.74 7.36
C LEU A 59 16.60 23.13 8.79
N GLY A 60 17.73 22.63 9.33
CA GLY A 60 18.20 22.96 10.67
C GLY A 60 17.28 22.48 11.79
N ILE A 61 16.42 21.48 11.53
CA ILE A 61 15.51 20.92 12.53
C ILE A 61 16.34 20.03 13.47
N THR A 62 16.62 20.52 14.68
CA THR A 62 17.21 19.75 15.77
C THR A 62 16.11 19.05 16.59
N GLU A 63 16.42 17.90 17.21
CA GLU A 63 15.44 17.12 17.98
C GLU A 63 14.89 17.82 19.24
N ASP A 64 15.36 19.04 19.54
CA ASP A 64 15.02 19.82 20.73
C ASP A 64 13.69 20.63 20.61
N ASP A 65 12.97 20.57 19.49
CA ASP A 65 11.71 21.32 19.26
C ASP A 65 10.42 20.59 19.69
N ASN A 66 10.48 19.61 20.60
CA ASN A 66 9.28 18.93 21.16
C ASN A 66 9.29 18.85 22.69
#